data_AF-A0A0B7AFW7-F1
#
_entry.id   AF-A0A0B7AFW7-F1
#
_cell.length_a   1.000
_cell.length_b   1.000
_cell.length_c   1.000
_cell.angle_alpha   90.00
_cell.angle_beta   90.00
_cell.angle_gamma   90.00
#
_symmetry.space_group_name_H-M   'P 1'
#
loop_
_entity.id
_entity.type
_entity.pdbx_description
1 polymer ?
#
loop_
_entity_poly.entity_id
_entity_poly.type
_entity_poly.pdbx_seq_one_letter_code
_entity_poly.pdbx_strand_id
1 'polypeptide(L)'
;MEEDEDNGLVLATNDVGLRLRAMEYWKCSEVNLIAPEDENIESRLSMVIAEGLPPVPGSSEKNQIESWISQHGGPGIQHVALVSSNIKVAIKNLRQLGTPFANAPPATYYSKMGRLDDIILAGEDVDALRDNGILIDTESDGIHYSNKYIEDFSNRQRYLLQIFTRPVFRRDPFFLEIIQRTGGATGFGSGNIAALYRSVQAYIVGEKSLVEN
;
A
#
# COMPACT_ATOMS: atom_id res chain seq x y z
N MET A 1 -12.27 9.32 8.46
CA MET A 1 -12.26 8.86 7.06
C MET A 1 -13.70 8.92 6.63
N GLU A 2 -14.05 9.83 5.73
CA GLU A 2 -15.37 9.85 5.10
C GLU A 2 -15.18 9.18 3.74
N GLU A 3 -15.74 7.99 3.59
CA GLU A 3 -15.97 7.40 2.29
C GLU A 3 -17.25 8.05 1.75
N ASP A 4 -17.10 8.89 0.74
CA ASP A 4 -18.22 9.47 0.01
C ASP A 4 -18.25 8.76 -1.36
N GLU A 5 -19.38 8.11 -1.66
CA GLU A 5 -19.56 7.22 -2.83
C GLU A 5 -19.22 7.92 -4.15
N ASP A 6 -19.34 9.24 -4.20
CA ASP A 6 -18.99 10.05 -5.38
C ASP A 6 -17.55 10.59 -5.36
N ASN A 7 -16.84 10.59 -4.24
CA ASN A 7 -15.54 11.26 -4.08
C ASN A 7 -14.36 10.32 -3.76
N GLY A 8 -14.57 9.02 -3.59
CA GLY A 8 -13.49 8.07 -3.30
C GLY A 8 -12.87 8.24 -1.90
N LEU A 9 -11.78 7.54 -1.61
CA LEU A 9 -11.12 7.61 -0.30
C LEU A 9 -10.30 8.90 -0.20
N VAL A 10 -10.74 9.81 0.66
CA VAL A 10 -10.05 11.07 0.95
C VAL A 10 -9.20 10.93 2.21
N LEU A 11 -7.90 11.15 2.06
CA LEU A 11 -6.93 11.27 3.15
C LEU A 11 -6.49 12.73 3.23
N ALA A 12 -7.10 13.47 4.15
CA ALA A 12 -6.74 14.85 4.46
C ALA A 12 -6.16 14.93 5.89
N THR A 13 -4.85 15.02 5.98
CA THR A 13 -4.09 15.34 7.20
C THR A 13 -3.26 16.59 6.95
N ASN A 14 -2.67 17.17 7.99
CA ASN A 14 -1.88 18.40 7.86
C ASN A 14 -0.74 18.29 6.81
N ASP A 15 -0.23 17.08 6.59
CA ASP A 15 0.93 16.82 5.71
C ASP A 15 0.57 15.99 4.46
N VAL A 16 -0.67 15.48 4.36
CA VAL A 16 -1.12 14.60 3.27
C VAL A 16 -2.50 15.03 2.83
N GLY A 17 -2.62 15.55 1.62
CA GLY A 17 -3.90 15.81 0.95
C GLY A 17 -4.04 14.92 -0.27
N LEU A 18 -4.76 13.82 -0.18
CA LEU A 18 -4.87 12.85 -1.26
C LEU A 18 -6.31 12.39 -1.41
N ARG A 19 -6.73 12.19 -2.65
CA ARG A 19 -7.92 11.40 -2.97
C ARG A 19 -7.51 10.18 -3.79
N LEU A 20 -8.06 9.03 -3.42
CA LEU A 20 -7.88 7.75 -4.09
C LEU A 20 -9.21 7.24 -4.62
N ARG A 21 -9.22 6.82 -5.88
CA ARG A 21 -10.36 6.14 -6.49
C ARG A 21 -9.91 4.80 -7.04
N ALA A 22 -10.47 3.73 -6.49
CA ALA A 22 -10.31 2.40 -7.06
C ALA A 22 -11.32 2.21 -8.19
N MET A 23 -10.84 1.66 -9.31
CA MET A 23 -11.65 1.28 -10.46
C MET A 23 -11.36 -0.18 -10.78
N GLU A 24 -12.41 -0.95 -10.98
CA GLU A 24 -12.28 -2.28 -11.55
C GLU A 24 -12.61 -2.22 -13.03
N TYR A 25 -11.65 -2.65 -13.85
CA TYR A 25 -11.86 -2.72 -15.28
C TYR A 25 -12.69 -3.96 -15.63
N TRP A 26 -13.74 -3.75 -16.43
CA TRP A 26 -14.55 -4.82 -17.02
C TRP A 26 -14.21 -4.98 -18.51
N LYS A 27 -14.17 -6.23 -18.99
CA LYS A 27 -13.72 -6.65 -20.34
C LYS A 27 -14.42 -5.97 -21.54
N CYS A 28 -15.47 -5.17 -21.35
CA CYS A 28 -16.28 -4.59 -22.43
C CYS A 28 -15.95 -3.16 -22.84
N SER A 29 -14.92 -2.51 -22.29
CA SER A 29 -14.49 -1.20 -22.80
C SER A 29 -13.53 -1.34 -23.99
N GLU A 30 -13.71 -0.50 -25.01
CA GLU A 30 -13.07 -0.51 -26.34
C GLU A 30 -11.56 -0.19 -26.34
N VAL A 31 -10.77 -0.91 -25.55
CA VAL A 31 -9.30 -0.87 -25.63
C VAL A 31 -8.81 -2.31 -25.84
N ASN A 32 -7.82 -2.48 -26.74
CA ASN A 32 -7.20 -3.76 -27.12
C ASN A 32 -6.45 -4.48 -25.97
N LEU A 33 -6.91 -4.35 -24.73
CA LEU A 33 -6.43 -5.04 -23.55
C LEU A 33 -7.14 -6.40 -23.45
N ILE A 34 -6.51 -7.43 -24.00
CA ILE A 34 -6.97 -8.81 -23.92
C ILE A 34 -6.39 -9.39 -22.63
N ALA A 35 -7.23 -9.67 -21.64
CA ALA A 35 -6.83 -10.53 -20.53
C ALA A 35 -6.80 -11.99 -21.01
N PRO A 36 -5.78 -12.79 -20.65
CA PRO A 36 -5.71 -14.18 -21.08
C PRO A 36 -7.00 -14.92 -20.71
N GLU A 37 -7.51 -15.71 -21.65
CA GLU A 37 -8.74 -16.51 -21.55
C GLU A 37 -8.53 -17.73 -20.63
N ASP A 38 -7.98 -17.53 -19.44
CA ASP A 38 -7.93 -18.59 -18.44
C ASP A 38 -9.22 -18.53 -17.62
N GLU A 39 -10.12 -19.49 -17.84
CA GLU A 39 -11.40 -19.61 -17.14
C GLU A 39 -11.24 -19.72 -15.61
N ASN A 40 -10.04 -20.05 -15.11
CA ASN A 40 -9.73 -20.12 -13.68
C ASN A 40 -9.16 -18.84 -13.08
N ILE A 41 -8.79 -17.86 -13.92
CA ILE A 41 -8.29 -16.56 -13.45
C ILE A 41 -9.40 -15.56 -13.69
N GLU A 42 -10.12 -15.19 -12.63
CA GLU A 42 -10.91 -13.97 -12.64
C GLU A 42 -9.93 -12.80 -12.80
N SER A 43 -9.60 -12.47 -14.05
CA SER A 43 -8.60 -11.48 -14.41
C SER A 43 -9.16 -10.08 -14.15
N ARG A 44 -9.23 -9.71 -12.87
CA ARG A 44 -9.67 -8.40 -12.42
C ARG A 44 -8.46 -7.48 -12.49
N LEU A 45 -8.46 -6.60 -13.48
CA LEU A 45 -7.55 -5.47 -13.50
C LEU A 45 -8.12 -4.40 -12.56
N SER A 46 -7.46 -4.24 -11.42
CA SER A 46 -7.76 -3.15 -10.49
C SER A 46 -6.80 -1.99 -10.74
N MET A 47 -7.34 -0.79 -10.94
CA MET A 47 -6.58 0.44 -11.10
C MET A 47 -6.94 1.39 -9.97
N VAL A 48 -5.93 1.95 -9.30
CA VAL A 48 -6.13 2.99 -8.29
C VAL A 48 -5.61 4.30 -8.85
N ILE A 49 -6.49 5.29 -8.96
CA ILE A 49 -6.17 6.65 -9.39
C ILE A 49 -5.97 7.51 -8.14
N ALA A 50 -4.82 8.19 -8.08
CA ALA A 50 -4.44 9.08 -6.99
C ALA A 50 -4.38 10.52 -7.50
N GLU A 51 -5.07 11.44 -6.83
CA GLU A 51 -4.97 12.88 -7.11
C GLU A 51 -4.59 13.66 -5.86
N GLY A 52 -3.72 14.66 -6.05
CA GLY A 52 -3.35 15.58 -4.99
C GLY A 52 -4.50 16.54 -4.67
N LEU A 53 -4.83 16.69 -3.40
CA LEU A 53 -5.73 17.75 -2.94
C LEU A 53 -4.98 19.08 -2.80
N PRO A 54 -5.68 20.22 -2.95
CA PRO A 54 -5.10 21.54 -2.72
C PRO A 54 -4.49 21.63 -1.31
N PRO A 55 -3.39 22.39 -1.14
CA PRO A 55 -2.80 22.59 0.17
C PRO A 55 -3.79 23.26 1.12
N VAL A 56 -3.73 22.87 2.39
CA VAL A 56 -4.52 23.53 3.45
C VAL A 56 -4.08 25.00 3.53
N PRO A 57 -5.01 25.97 3.64
CA PRO A 57 -4.65 27.39 3.76
C PRO A 57 -3.63 27.62 4.89
N GLY A 58 -2.46 28.17 4.53
CA GLY A 58 -1.36 28.42 5.47
C GLY A 58 -0.23 27.37 5.46
N SER A 59 -0.37 26.26 4.72
CA SER A 59 0.72 25.32 4.47
C SER A 59 1.50 25.70 3.21
N SER A 60 2.84 25.76 3.32
CA SER A 60 3.76 25.95 2.19
C SER A 60 4.32 24.62 1.65
N GLU A 61 3.96 23.48 2.25
CA GLU A 61 4.49 22.19 1.85
C GLU A 61 3.78 21.69 0.59
N LYS A 62 4.57 21.32 -0.42
CA LYS A 62 4.03 20.71 -1.64
C LYS A 62 3.42 19.36 -1.30
N ASN A 63 2.25 19.10 -1.89
CA ASN A 63 1.60 17.81 -1.80
C ASN A 63 2.54 16.71 -2.35
N GLN A 64 2.53 15.52 -1.75
CA GLN A 64 3.34 14.39 -2.18
C GLN A 64 3.02 13.95 -3.61
N ILE A 65 1.74 13.96 -4.01
CA ILE A 65 1.34 13.62 -5.39
C ILE A 65 1.87 14.66 -6.37
N GLU A 66 1.78 15.95 -6.03
CA GLU A 66 2.37 17.02 -6.85
C GLU A 66 3.89 16.88 -6.94
N SER A 67 4.54 16.49 -5.83
CA SER A 67 5.98 16.24 -5.79
C SER A 67 6.38 15.05 -6.66
N TRP A 68 5.58 13.99 -6.67
CA TRP A 68 5.76 12.83 -7.54
C TRP A 68 5.56 13.21 -9.01
N ILE A 69 4.46 13.91 -9.35
CA ILE A 69 4.16 14.39 -10.71
C ILE A 69 5.29 15.29 -11.22
N SER A 70 5.81 16.18 -10.37
CA SER A 70 6.93 17.06 -10.72
C SER A 70 8.23 16.30 -10.99
N GLN A 71 8.48 15.19 -10.31
CA GLN A 71 9.66 14.35 -10.53
C GLN A 71 9.51 13.46 -11.76
N HIS A 72 8.33 12.87 -11.94
CA HIS A 72 8.01 12.04 -13.10
C HIS A 72 7.90 12.87 -14.40
N GLY A 73 7.55 14.16 -14.30
CA GLY A 73 7.39 15.07 -15.45
C GLY A 73 5.97 15.12 -16.01
N GLY A 74 4.97 14.67 -15.25
CA GLY A 74 3.56 14.63 -15.65
C GLY A 74 2.79 13.51 -14.96
N PRO A 75 1.48 13.33 -15.25
CA PRO A 75 0.72 12.16 -14.81
C PRO A 75 1.33 10.86 -15.35
N GLY A 76 1.23 9.78 -14.57
CA GLY A 76 1.80 8.49 -14.96
C GLY A 76 1.50 7.37 -13.98
N ILE A 77 2.08 6.20 -14.23
CA ILE A 77 1.98 5.04 -13.36
C ILE A 77 2.97 5.22 -12.21
N GLN A 78 2.47 5.27 -10.97
CA GLN A 78 3.33 5.39 -9.80
C GLN A 78 3.99 4.06 -9.42
N HIS A 79 3.19 2.99 -9.36
CA HIS A 79 3.68 1.67 -9.02
C HIS A 79 2.82 0.58 -9.63
N VAL A 80 3.38 -0.63 -9.66
CA VAL A 80 2.65 -1.86 -9.97
C VAL A 80 2.80 -2.82 -8.80
N ALA A 81 1.67 -3.36 -8.33
CA ALA A 81 1.63 -4.35 -7.28
C ALA A 81 1.74 -5.78 -7.84
N LEU A 82 2.71 -6.53 -7.35
CA LEU A 82 2.98 -7.92 -7.70
C LEU A 82 2.48 -8.83 -6.59
N VAL A 83 1.52 -9.70 -6.93
CA VAL A 83 0.95 -10.64 -5.97
C VAL A 83 1.94 -11.77 -5.67
N SER A 84 2.10 -12.09 -4.38
CA SER A 84 2.85 -13.25 -3.91
C SER A 84 1.98 -14.12 -3.01
N SER A 85 2.11 -15.45 -3.14
CA SER A 85 1.51 -16.41 -2.21
C SER A 85 2.32 -16.55 -0.91
N ASN A 86 3.57 -16.09 -0.89
CA ASN A 86 4.43 -16.05 0.29
C ASN A 86 5.41 -14.86 0.22
N ILE A 87 4.97 -13.73 0.75
CA ILE A 87 5.70 -12.46 0.71
C ILE A 87 7.04 -12.54 1.44
N LYS A 88 7.14 -13.31 2.53
CA LYS A 88 8.39 -13.47 3.29
C LYS A 88 9.46 -14.17 2.46
N VAL A 89 9.09 -15.23 1.75
CA VAL A 89 9.98 -15.93 0.82
C VAL A 89 10.35 -15.04 -0.36
N ALA A 90 9.37 -14.32 -0.94
CA ALA A 90 9.61 -13.41 -2.04
C ALA A 90 10.60 -12.29 -1.67
N ILE A 91 10.41 -11.63 -0.53
CA ILE A 91 11.32 -10.59 0.00
C ILE A 91 12.71 -11.17 0.21
N LYS A 92 12.83 -12.33 0.84
CA LYS A 92 14.13 -12.99 1.06
C LYS A 92 14.88 -13.18 -0.26
N ASN A 93 14.21 -13.74 -1.27
CA ASN A 93 14.83 -13.99 -2.58
C ASN A 93 15.19 -12.69 -3.31
N LEU A 94 14.29 -11.70 -3.29
CA LEU A 94 14.55 -10.39 -3.92
C LEU A 94 15.72 -9.66 -3.25
N ARG A 95 15.81 -9.69 -1.91
CA ARG A 95 16.96 -9.12 -1.19
C ARG A 95 18.26 -9.84 -1.53
N GLN A 96 18.24 -11.17 -1.67
CA GLN A 96 19.41 -11.94 -2.11
C GLN A 96 19.86 -11.58 -3.53
N LEU A 97 18.92 -11.22 -4.40
CA LEU A 97 19.18 -10.73 -5.76
C LEU A 97 19.56 -9.24 -5.80
N GLY A 98 19.64 -8.56 -4.65
CA GLY A 98 20.06 -7.17 -4.54
C GLY A 98 18.94 -6.14 -4.76
N THR A 99 17.67 -6.54 -4.74
CA THR A 99 16.55 -5.60 -4.85
C THR A 99 16.49 -4.68 -3.64
N PRO A 100 16.59 -3.34 -3.82
CA PRO A 100 16.48 -2.40 -2.72
C PRO A 100 15.01 -2.17 -2.34
N PHE A 101 14.71 -2.28 -1.05
CA PHE A 101 13.39 -1.96 -0.50
C PHE A 101 13.36 -0.57 0.14
N ALA A 102 12.16 0.00 0.22
CA ALA A 102 11.90 1.20 1.00
C ALA A 102 12.26 0.96 2.47
N ASN A 103 12.52 2.04 3.21
CA ASN A 103 12.80 1.94 4.63
C ASN A 103 11.58 1.38 5.36
N ALA A 104 11.82 0.52 6.34
CA ALA A 104 10.79 0.02 7.23
C ALA A 104 10.13 1.22 7.96
N PRO A 105 8.82 1.14 8.26
CA PRO A 105 8.18 2.14 9.11
C PRO A 105 8.84 2.15 10.50
N PRO A 106 8.67 3.22 11.29
CA PRO A 106 9.18 3.29 12.66
C PRO A 106 8.69 2.09 13.49
N ALA A 107 9.49 1.63 14.46
CA ALA A 107 9.11 0.50 15.32
C ALA A 107 7.75 0.69 16.01
N THR A 108 7.37 1.95 16.27
CA THR A 108 6.07 2.33 16.85
C THR A 108 4.87 1.95 15.99
N TYR A 109 5.05 1.74 14.68
CA TYR A 109 4.01 1.21 13.81
C TYR A 109 3.56 -0.19 14.26
N TYR A 110 4.50 -1.08 14.56
CA TYR A 110 4.25 -2.47 14.95
C TYR A 110 3.76 -2.61 16.40
N SER A 111 4.02 -1.60 17.24
CA SER A 111 3.65 -1.62 18.66
C SER A 111 2.38 -0.81 18.99
N LYS A 112 1.73 -0.19 18.00
CA LYS A 112 0.47 0.55 18.20
C LYS A 112 -0.63 -0.47 18.54
N MET A 113 -1.36 -0.29 19.64
CA MET A 113 -2.31 -1.30 20.17
C MET A 113 -3.18 -1.97 19.09
N GLY A 114 -3.93 -1.20 18.30
CA GLY A 114 -4.76 -1.79 17.24
C GLY A 114 -3.97 -2.57 16.18
N ARG A 115 -2.76 -2.12 15.83
CA ARG A 115 -1.90 -2.81 14.84
C ARG A 115 -1.24 -4.05 15.42
N LEU A 116 -0.90 -4.05 16.70
CA LEU A 116 -0.37 -5.23 17.38
C LEU A 116 -1.45 -6.32 17.47
N ASP A 117 -2.68 -5.93 17.80
CA ASP A 117 -3.83 -6.83 17.80
C ASP A 117 -4.08 -7.43 16.40
N ASP A 118 -4.03 -6.60 15.34
CA ASP A 118 -4.14 -7.04 13.94
C ASP A 118 -3.10 -8.12 13.60
N ILE A 119 -1.85 -7.92 14.00
CA ILE A 119 -0.74 -8.87 13.74
C ILE A 119 -0.97 -10.19 14.47
N ILE A 120 -1.33 -10.12 15.75
CA ILE A 120 -1.56 -11.31 16.59
C ILE A 120 -2.74 -12.12 16.04
N LEU A 121 -3.85 -11.45 15.68
CA LEU A 121 -5.03 -12.11 15.13
C LEU A 121 -4.77 -12.72 13.73
N ALA A 122 -3.92 -12.08 12.92
CA ALA A 122 -3.47 -12.61 11.64
C ALA A 122 -2.56 -13.84 11.76
N GLY A 123 -2.08 -14.16 12.97
CA GLY A 123 -1.11 -15.23 13.23
C GLY A 123 0.29 -14.90 12.69
N GLU A 124 0.59 -13.61 12.49
CA GLU A 124 1.85 -13.14 11.95
C GLU A 124 2.86 -12.84 13.07
N ASP A 125 4.16 -12.97 12.75
CA ASP A 125 5.24 -12.69 13.70
C ASP A 125 5.62 -11.20 13.61
N VAL A 126 5.39 -10.47 14.70
CA VAL A 126 5.63 -9.02 14.80
C VAL A 126 7.07 -8.65 14.48
N ASP A 127 8.04 -9.41 15.01
CA ASP A 127 9.46 -9.15 14.80
C ASP A 127 9.84 -9.44 13.35
N ALA A 128 9.33 -10.51 12.77
CA ALA A 128 9.56 -10.83 11.36
C ALA A 128 8.98 -9.77 10.42
N LEU A 129 7.78 -9.24 10.71
CA LEU A 129 7.21 -8.14 9.92
C LEU A 129 8.06 -6.88 10.06
N ARG A 130 8.47 -6.53 11.28
CA ARG A 130 9.33 -5.36 11.56
C ARG A 130 10.67 -5.44 10.85
N ASP A 131 11.38 -6.55 11.00
CA ASP A 131 12.73 -6.74 10.49
C ASP A 131 12.75 -6.79 8.94
N ASN A 132 11.63 -7.20 8.34
CA ASN A 132 11.45 -7.15 6.89
C ASN A 132 10.80 -5.86 6.39
N GLY A 133 10.32 -4.98 7.27
CA GLY A 133 9.61 -3.74 6.90
C GLY A 133 8.27 -4.00 6.21
N ILE A 134 7.61 -5.11 6.53
CA ILE A 134 6.32 -5.50 5.96
C ILE A 134 5.21 -4.77 6.70
N LEU A 135 4.27 -4.20 5.95
CA LEU A 135 3.06 -3.58 6.45
C LEU A 135 1.91 -4.61 6.44
N ILE A 136 0.99 -4.52 7.39
CA ILE A 136 -0.21 -5.37 7.45
C ILE A 136 -1.46 -4.50 7.50
N ASP A 137 -2.47 -4.80 6.70
CA ASP A 137 -3.80 -4.19 6.85
C ASP A 137 -4.84 -5.28 6.97
N THR A 138 -5.72 -5.17 7.97
CA THR A 138 -6.82 -6.12 8.16
C THR A 138 -8.10 -5.54 7.60
N GLU A 139 -8.77 -6.31 6.75
CA GLU A 139 -10.15 -6.02 6.38
C GLU A 139 -11.04 -6.41 7.54
N SER A 140 -11.39 -5.45 8.39
CA SER A 140 -12.44 -5.65 9.38
C SER A 140 -13.76 -5.81 8.62
N ASP A 141 -14.23 -7.03 8.49
CA ASP A 141 -15.51 -7.38 7.88
C ASP A 141 -16.69 -7.03 8.79
N GLY A 142 -16.62 -5.92 9.53
CA GLY A 142 -17.66 -5.55 10.50
C GLY A 142 -17.87 -6.56 11.63
N ILE A 143 -17.20 -7.72 11.64
CA ILE A 143 -17.19 -8.67 12.76
C ILE A 143 -16.16 -8.14 13.78
N HIS A 144 -16.45 -6.96 14.31
CA HIS A 144 -15.93 -6.59 15.61
C HIS A 144 -16.42 -7.64 16.59
N TYR A 145 -15.47 -8.43 17.07
CA TYR A 145 -15.55 -9.35 18.18
C TYR A 145 -16.48 -8.85 19.28
N SER A 146 -17.74 -9.27 19.23
CA SER A 146 -18.63 -9.28 20.40
C SER A 146 -18.35 -10.47 21.32
N ASN A 147 -17.42 -11.37 20.97
CA ASN A 147 -17.05 -12.50 21.82
C ASN A 147 -15.53 -12.63 21.95
N LYS A 148 -15.02 -12.15 23.08
CA LYS A 148 -13.67 -12.38 23.62
C LYS A 148 -13.37 -13.87 23.96
N TYR A 149 -14.23 -14.79 23.52
CA TYR A 149 -14.23 -16.23 23.84
C TYR A 149 -14.59 -17.07 22.61
N ILE A 150 -13.96 -16.82 21.46
CA ILE A 150 -14.06 -17.75 20.33
C ILE A 150 -12.77 -18.59 20.34
N GLU A 151 -12.91 -19.84 20.76
CA GLU A 151 -11.83 -20.85 20.80
C GLU A 151 -11.48 -21.43 19.42
N ASP A 152 -12.14 -20.93 18.36
CA ASP A 152 -11.91 -21.35 16.99
C ASP A 152 -11.29 -20.22 16.15
N PHE A 153 -9.96 -20.15 16.18
CA PHE A 153 -9.14 -19.25 15.34
C PHE A 153 -9.19 -19.60 13.83
N SER A 154 -10.03 -20.57 13.42
CA SER A 154 -10.15 -20.96 12.02
C SER A 154 -10.99 -20.00 11.16
N ASN A 155 -11.67 -19.02 11.75
CA ASN A 155 -12.17 -17.85 11.02
C ASN A 155 -11.00 -16.95 10.64
N ARG A 156 -10.35 -17.33 9.54
CA ARG A 156 -9.17 -16.66 8.96
C ARG A 156 -9.51 -15.21 8.69
N GLN A 157 -9.04 -14.32 9.55
CA GLN A 157 -9.15 -12.89 9.36
C GLN A 157 -8.62 -12.53 7.97
N ARG A 158 -9.34 -11.65 7.28
CA ARG A 158 -8.96 -11.17 5.95
C ARG A 158 -7.94 -10.06 6.14
N TYR A 159 -6.74 -10.27 5.62
CA TYR A 159 -5.68 -9.27 5.73
C TYR A 159 -4.78 -9.31 4.51
N LEU A 160 -4.03 -8.22 4.35
CA LEU A 160 -3.03 -8.06 3.32
C LEU A 160 -1.69 -7.67 3.94
N LEU A 161 -0.63 -8.19 3.35
CA LEU A 161 0.75 -7.84 3.66
C LEU A 161 1.34 -7.10 2.48
N GLN A 162 2.03 -5.99 2.72
CA GLN A 162 2.60 -5.14 1.68
C GLN A 162 4.04 -4.73 2.00
N ILE A 163 4.85 -4.61 0.96
CA ILE A 163 6.17 -3.98 1.02
C ILE A 163 6.47 -3.30 -0.32
N PHE A 164 7.29 -2.26 -0.29
CA PHE A 164 7.57 -1.41 -1.44
C PHE A 164 9.05 -1.39 -1.75
N THR A 165 9.41 -1.42 -3.02
CA THR A 165 10.79 -1.25 -3.46
C THR A 165 11.20 0.22 -3.36
N ARG A 166 12.51 0.50 -3.45
CA ARG A 166 12.95 1.84 -3.89
C ARG A 166 12.57 2.03 -5.37
N PRO A 167 12.63 3.27 -5.90
CA PRO A 167 12.46 3.47 -7.33
C PRO A 167 13.38 2.56 -8.14
N VAL A 168 12.80 1.92 -9.15
CA VAL A 168 13.52 0.94 -9.98
C VAL A 168 14.44 1.65 -10.97
N PHE A 169 14.11 2.89 -11.32
CA PHE A 169 14.84 3.71 -12.26
C PHE A 169 15.47 4.93 -11.56
N ARG A 170 16.60 5.41 -12.08
CA ARG A 170 17.33 6.55 -11.47
C ARG A 170 16.63 7.91 -11.59
N ARG A 171 15.78 8.09 -12.60
CA ARG A 171 15.18 9.40 -12.96
C ARG A 171 13.67 9.36 -12.98
N ASP A 172 13.09 8.22 -12.65
CA ASP A 172 11.65 8.02 -12.62
C ASP A 172 11.31 7.50 -11.21
N PRO A 173 10.41 8.18 -10.48
CA PRO A 173 10.00 7.78 -9.15
C PRO A 173 9.13 6.52 -9.13
N PHE A 174 8.99 5.80 -10.24
CA PHE A 174 8.32 4.49 -10.34
C PHE A 174 8.95 3.43 -9.43
N PHE A 175 8.11 2.76 -8.63
CA PHE A 175 8.49 1.65 -7.76
C PHE A 175 7.57 0.44 -7.92
N LEU A 176 7.93 -0.68 -7.31
CA LEU A 176 7.11 -1.89 -7.26
C LEU A 176 6.57 -2.10 -5.84
N GLU A 177 5.37 -2.64 -5.77
CA GLU A 177 4.79 -3.17 -4.55
C GLU A 177 4.78 -4.70 -4.63
N ILE A 178 5.06 -5.36 -3.52
CA ILE A 178 4.84 -6.80 -3.37
C ILE A 178 3.71 -6.94 -2.34
N ILE A 179 2.64 -7.63 -2.74
CA ILE A 179 1.44 -7.80 -1.92
C ILE A 179 1.11 -9.28 -1.76
N GLN A 180 0.72 -9.69 -0.55
CA GLN A 180 0.11 -10.98 -0.28
C GLN A 180 -1.27 -10.76 0.33
N ARG A 181 -2.25 -11.51 -0.15
CA ARG A 181 -3.64 -11.48 0.35
C ARG A 181 -3.94 -12.80 1.05
N THR A 182 -4.43 -12.72 2.29
CA THR A 182 -4.82 -13.88 3.09
C THR A 182 -6.33 -13.84 3.38
N GLY A 183 -6.97 -15.01 3.45
CA GLY A 183 -8.38 -15.12 3.83
C GLY A 183 -9.38 -14.61 2.78
N GLY A 184 -8.95 -14.30 1.56
CA GLY A 184 -9.81 -13.70 0.54
C GLY A 184 -9.94 -12.18 0.65
N ALA A 185 -8.94 -11.51 1.25
CA ALA A 185 -8.84 -10.06 1.30
C ALA A 185 -8.82 -9.43 -0.12
N THR A 186 -9.75 -8.51 -0.41
CA THR A 186 -9.91 -7.85 -1.72
C THR A 186 -9.58 -6.35 -1.72
N GLY A 187 -9.42 -5.75 -0.55
CA GLY A 187 -9.15 -4.32 -0.33
C GLY A 187 -7.78 -3.88 -0.79
N PHE A 188 -7.57 -2.56 -0.85
CA PHE A 188 -6.37 -1.92 -1.40
C PHE A 188 -5.32 -1.58 -0.33
N GLY A 189 -5.56 -1.93 0.93
CA GLY A 189 -4.68 -1.57 2.05
C GLY A 189 -4.79 -0.11 2.46
N SER A 190 -6.00 0.46 2.47
CA SER A 190 -6.25 1.88 2.80
C SER A 190 -5.67 2.31 4.15
N GLY A 191 -5.60 1.40 5.14
CA GLY A 191 -4.92 1.63 6.41
C GLY A 191 -3.40 1.66 6.29
N ASN A 192 -2.82 0.90 5.35
CA ASN A 192 -1.40 0.93 5.04
C ASN A 192 -0.99 2.13 4.19
N ILE A 193 -1.90 2.69 3.40
CA ILE A 193 -1.62 3.81 2.50
C ILE A 193 -1.01 5.01 3.25
N ALA A 194 -1.50 5.38 4.43
CA ALA A 194 -0.91 6.45 5.24
C ALA A 194 0.51 6.09 5.78
N ALA A 195 0.76 4.82 6.09
CA ALA A 195 2.07 4.34 6.55
C ALA A 195 3.08 4.22 5.38
N LEU A 196 2.61 3.78 4.22
CA LEU A 196 3.30 3.80 2.93
C LEU A 196 3.77 5.22 2.61
N TYR A 197 2.86 6.20 2.63
CA TYR A 197 3.20 7.58 2.27
C TYR A 197 4.27 8.18 3.18
N ARG A 198 4.20 7.94 4.49
CA ARG A 198 5.28 8.36 5.40
C ARG A 198 6.62 7.69 5.11
N SER A 199 6.61 6.41 4.70
CA SER A 199 7.83 5.64 4.42
C SER A 199 8.47 6.01 3.08
N VAL A 200 7.67 6.32 2.06
CA VAL A 200 8.13 6.76 0.72
C VAL A 200 8.53 8.24 0.72
N GLN A 201 7.82 9.11 1.44
CA GLN A 201 8.19 10.53 1.55
C GLN A 201 9.58 10.69 2.18
N ALA A 202 9.92 9.88 3.18
CA ALA A 202 11.26 9.90 3.79
C ALA A 202 12.38 9.63 2.76
N TYR A 203 12.11 8.85 1.72
CA TYR A 203 13.06 8.63 0.62
C TYR A 203 13.16 9.85 -0.31
N ILE A 204 12.02 10.39 -0.75
CA ILE A 204 11.97 11.55 -1.66
C ILE A 204 12.63 12.79 -1.04
N VAL A 205 12.40 13.02 0.26
CA VAL A 205 13.00 14.13 1.00
C VAL A 205 14.48 13.85 1.33
N GLY A 206 14.82 12.60 1.66
CA GLY A 206 16.17 12.18 2.00
C GLY A 206 17.19 12.34 0.86
N GLU A 207 16.81 12.05 -0.38
CA GLU A 207 17.74 12.21 -1.52
C GLU A 207 18.02 13.68 -1.87
N LYS A 208 17.06 14.60 -1.67
CA LYS A 208 17.31 16.04 -1.88
C LYS A 208 18.46 16.56 -1.01
N SER A 209 18.56 16.09 0.23
CA SER A 209 19.63 16.49 1.16
C SER A 209 21.02 15.98 0.78
N LEU A 210 21.10 14.94 -0.07
CA LEU A 210 22.35 14.34 -0.55
C LEU A 210 22.83 14.93 -1.88
N VAL A 211 21.97 15.66 -2.60
CA VAL A 211 22.33 16.33 -3.87
C VAL A 211 22.69 17.82 -3.64
N GLU A 212 22.31 18.39 -2.49
CA GLU A 212 22.60 19.78 -2.12
C GLU A 212 23.86 19.95 -1.22
N ASN A 213 24.68 18.91 -1.04
CA ASN A 213 25.96 18.96 -0.32
C ASN A 213 27.15 18.56 -1.20
#